data_AF-A0A7D8YYI8-F1
#
_entry.id   AF-A0A7D8YYI8-F1
#
_cell.length_a   1.000
_cell.length_b   1.000
_cell.length_c   1.000
_cell.angle_alpha   90.00
_cell.angle_beta   90.00
_cell.angle_gamma   90.00
#
_symmetry.space_group_name_H-M   'P 1'
#
loop_
_entity.id
_entity.type
_entity.pdbx_description
1 polymer ?
#
loop_
_entity_poly.entity_id
_entity_poly.type
_entity_poly.pdbx_seq_one_letter_code
_entity_poly.pdbx_strand_id
1 'polypeptide(L)'
;MKLDLTIFLSAFIGAQAVLGTPIRSRTPYSIKETHNVPRKWKNLGRAAGNHKLHLQIGLKQEKFDELDLHLYEVSDPNHSRYGNHLSFEDVNELVKPAEETLDLVHEWLLTNGVRELAYSPAKDWINIYIDVESAEKLLDTEYSVFQHEDGSALVRTSHWSLPAHLHEHIDTVQPTTSFMRSAPQKADYIQFDQPWTPPGYKPPTNETIAKVCRLFTVTIECFRTLYGTIDYQQKVPGINKIAFNNYIGQRPIRPDVFSFLQKYRPEAAPNAYTFQSIEIDDGPAAQDTPLTVEQAAGDDISKEANLDAQTILGMTYPQPVYSYSTGGSPPFIADINTPENTNEPYLTWVNYVMGQKDVPQVISSSYGDDEQTVPKSYADRVCKQFAQLGARGISLLVSSGDGGLGGEDSSGCLTNDGKNTTTFIPSFPPSCPYVTAVGATQEFEPEVAAFRAPGLGPDNKTHGFYASGSGFSNYFDRPSYQDGVVPAYISALGGLYEGLYNKNGRSYPDIAAQGLYFAFWWNGTESSISGTSASCPLTSSIISLVNDDLISRGKPPLGFLNPWLYSKGYKGFTDILSGNTSSCGTGGFPVTKGWDPITGFGTPNFPELLKLARH
;
A
#
# COMPACT_ATOMS: atom_id res chain seq x y z
N MET A 1 66.21 -19.69 76.94
CA MET A 1 66.52 -20.64 75.86
C MET A 1 65.19 -21.21 75.38
N LYS A 2 64.46 -20.48 74.52
CA LYS A 2 64.42 -20.58 73.04
C LYS A 2 63.76 -21.88 72.54
N LEU A 3 62.56 -21.74 71.97
CA LEU A 3 62.07 -22.20 70.64
C LEU A 3 60.53 -22.08 70.66
N ASP A 4 59.91 -21.06 70.07
CA ASP A 4 59.53 -20.92 68.64
C ASP A 4 58.51 -21.97 68.16
N LEU A 5 57.24 -21.55 68.02
CA LEU A 5 56.33 -22.13 67.04
C LEU A 5 55.41 -21.04 66.47
N THR A 6 55.75 -20.64 65.25
CA THR A 6 55.08 -19.66 64.39
C THR A 6 53.72 -20.20 63.94
N ILE A 7 52.64 -19.43 64.16
CA ILE A 7 51.34 -19.66 63.51
C ILE A 7 51.02 -18.48 62.60
N PHE A 8 50.72 -18.82 61.35
CA PHE A 8 50.46 -17.96 60.20
C PHE A 8 49.32 -16.96 60.42
N LEU A 9 49.56 -15.73 59.97
CA LEU A 9 48.58 -14.65 59.79
C LEU A 9 47.83 -14.88 58.47
N SER A 10 46.52 -15.12 58.50
CA SER A 10 45.65 -15.08 57.31
C SER A 10 44.66 -13.92 57.44
N ALA A 11 44.90 -12.88 56.65
CA ALA A 11 44.01 -11.75 56.47
C ALA A 11 42.80 -12.18 55.64
N PHE A 12 41.59 -12.11 56.21
CA PHE A 12 40.35 -12.19 55.46
C PHE A 12 40.00 -10.79 54.92
N ILE A 13 40.14 -10.63 53.60
CA ILE A 13 39.52 -9.53 52.86
C ILE A 13 38.05 -9.90 52.66
N GLY A 14 37.15 -9.12 53.26
CA GLY A 14 35.73 -9.20 52.99
C GLY A 14 35.43 -8.70 51.58
N ALA A 15 35.28 -9.61 50.62
CA ALA A 15 34.64 -9.30 49.36
C ALA A 15 33.13 -9.17 49.62
N GLN A 16 32.60 -7.94 49.64
CA GLN A 16 31.18 -7.72 49.46
C GLN A 16 30.83 -8.14 48.04
N ALA A 17 30.24 -9.33 47.89
CA ALA A 17 29.51 -9.69 46.69
C ALA A 17 28.33 -8.72 46.59
N VAL A 18 28.42 -7.74 45.70
CA VAL A 18 27.24 -7.04 45.19
C VAL A 18 26.48 -8.08 44.36
N LEU A 19 25.59 -8.82 45.03
CA LEU A 19 24.54 -9.57 44.35
C LEU A 19 23.64 -8.50 43.71
N GLY A 20 23.84 -8.25 42.42
CA GLY A 20 22.88 -7.49 41.63
C GLY A 20 21.52 -8.15 41.81
N THR A 21 20.57 -7.43 42.41
CA THR A 21 19.17 -7.84 42.41
C THR A 21 18.75 -8.08 40.97
N PRO A 22 17.99 -9.15 40.66
CA PRO A 22 17.40 -9.28 39.34
C PRO A 22 16.57 -8.02 39.10
N ILE A 23 16.93 -7.26 38.07
CA ILE A 23 16.24 -6.01 37.71
C ILE A 23 14.82 -6.44 37.30
N ARG A 24 13.88 -6.28 38.22
CA ARG A 24 12.48 -6.61 38.01
C ARG A 24 11.86 -5.51 37.17
N SER A 25 11.09 -5.87 36.14
CA SER A 25 10.29 -4.90 35.39
C SER A 25 9.49 -4.01 36.34
N ARG A 26 9.44 -2.70 36.07
CA ARG A 26 8.71 -1.70 36.89
C ARG A 26 7.25 -2.09 37.11
N THR A 27 6.66 -2.77 36.13
CA THR A 27 5.27 -3.25 36.15
C THR A 27 5.19 -4.67 35.57
N PRO A 28 4.14 -5.46 35.88
CA PRO A 28 3.92 -6.75 35.24
C PRO A 28 3.75 -6.60 33.72
N TYR A 29 4.05 -7.67 32.99
CA TYR A 29 3.74 -7.78 31.57
C TYR A 29 2.25 -8.04 31.37
N SER A 30 1.72 -7.49 30.28
CA SER A 30 0.35 -7.74 29.83
C SER A 30 0.29 -7.69 28.30
N ILE A 31 -0.61 -8.50 27.73
CA ILE A 31 -0.79 -8.60 26.28
C ILE A 31 -1.15 -7.23 25.72
N LYS A 32 -0.33 -6.73 24.80
CA LYS A 32 -0.53 -5.48 24.08
C LYS A 32 -1.37 -5.70 22.83
N GLU A 33 -1.13 -6.81 22.12
CA GLU A 33 -1.86 -7.15 20.91
C GLU A 33 -1.95 -8.67 20.74
N THR A 34 -3.09 -9.11 20.22
CA THR A 34 -3.32 -10.46 19.71
C THR A 34 -3.83 -10.33 18.28
N HIS A 35 -3.26 -11.11 17.37
CA HIS A 35 -3.72 -11.24 16.00
C HIS A 35 -3.95 -12.72 15.68
N ASN A 36 -5.15 -13.05 15.19
CA ASN A 36 -5.45 -14.42 14.82
C ASN A 36 -4.64 -14.79 13.57
N VAL A 37 -4.07 -15.99 13.60
CA VAL A 37 -3.35 -16.53 12.44
C VAL A 37 -4.35 -16.66 11.28
N PRO A 38 -4.12 -16.02 10.12
CA PRO A 38 -5.06 -16.10 9.01
C PRO A 38 -5.15 -17.54 8.49
N ARG A 39 -6.32 -17.92 7.93
CA ARG A 39 -6.65 -19.32 7.62
C ARG A 39 -5.68 -20.03 6.69
N LYS A 40 -5.08 -19.30 5.76
CA LYS A 40 -4.15 -19.86 4.78
C LYS A 40 -2.75 -20.12 5.36
N TRP A 41 -2.53 -19.84 6.65
CA TRP A 41 -1.27 -20.09 7.35
C TRP A 41 -1.38 -21.28 8.30
N LYS A 42 -0.33 -22.10 8.28
CA LYS A 42 -0.16 -23.28 9.14
C LYS A 42 1.06 -23.10 10.03
N ASN A 43 0.90 -23.27 11.34
CA ASN A 43 2.02 -23.30 12.28
C ASN A 43 2.84 -24.59 12.09
N LEU A 44 4.15 -24.45 11.86
CA LEU A 44 5.10 -25.56 11.71
C LEU A 44 5.87 -25.88 13.00
N GLY A 45 5.79 -25.03 14.01
CA GLY A 45 6.46 -25.18 15.31
C GLY A 45 7.33 -23.98 15.68
N ARG A 46 7.98 -24.07 16.84
CA ARG A 46 8.80 -22.99 17.41
C ARG A 46 9.98 -22.61 16.52
N ALA A 47 10.24 -21.31 16.38
CA ALA A 47 11.39 -20.79 15.66
C ALA A 47 12.71 -21.03 16.41
N ALA A 48 13.83 -21.11 15.69
CA ALA A 48 15.15 -21.30 16.30
C ALA A 48 15.53 -20.09 17.16
N GLY A 49 15.94 -20.31 18.41
CA GLY A 49 16.22 -19.22 19.36
C GLY A 49 17.32 -18.25 18.90
N ASN A 50 18.25 -18.68 18.06
CA ASN A 50 19.32 -17.85 17.50
C ASN A 50 18.95 -17.15 16.18
N HIS A 51 17.76 -17.42 15.62
CA HIS A 51 17.25 -16.72 14.45
C HIS A 51 17.19 -15.23 14.75
N LYS A 52 17.72 -14.40 13.84
CA LYS A 52 17.76 -12.96 14.03
C LYS A 52 16.43 -12.34 13.60
N LEU A 53 16.04 -11.29 14.30
CA LEU A 53 14.88 -10.46 14.05
C LEU A 53 15.36 -9.01 13.94
N HIS A 54 14.83 -8.30 12.95
CA HIS A 54 14.93 -6.85 12.86
C HIS A 54 13.59 -6.32 13.36
N LEU A 55 13.58 -5.79 14.58
CA LEU A 55 12.36 -5.25 15.19
C LEU A 55 12.34 -3.73 15.04
N GLN A 56 11.21 -3.23 14.57
CA GLN A 56 10.89 -1.80 14.50
C GLN A 56 9.86 -1.50 15.59
N ILE A 57 10.25 -0.69 16.57
CA ILE A 57 9.42 -0.27 17.69
C ILE A 57 8.89 1.13 17.37
N GLY A 58 7.60 1.20 17.08
CA GLY A 58 6.88 2.43 16.80
C GLY A 58 6.43 3.08 18.10
N LEU A 59 6.97 4.27 18.38
CA LEU A 59 6.64 5.06 19.55
C LEU A 59 5.40 5.89 19.32
N LYS A 60 4.70 6.21 20.40
CA LYS A 60 3.56 7.12 20.39
C LYS A 60 4.00 8.48 19.81
N GLN A 61 3.32 8.90 18.75
CA GLN A 61 3.48 10.26 18.20
C GLN A 61 2.72 11.25 19.06
N GLU A 62 3.42 12.27 19.55
CA GLU A 62 2.91 13.17 20.58
C GLU A 62 1.75 14.04 20.08
N LYS A 63 1.91 14.71 18.93
CA LYS A 63 0.96 15.70 18.42
C LYS A 63 0.32 15.26 17.11
N PHE A 64 -0.01 13.97 16.99
CA PHE A 64 -0.63 13.46 15.77
C PHE A 64 -1.97 14.15 15.46
N ASP A 65 -2.77 14.47 16.47
CA ASP A 65 -4.05 15.17 16.28
C ASP A 65 -3.85 16.60 15.71
N GLU A 66 -2.77 17.28 16.08
CA GLU A 66 -2.40 18.57 15.48
C GLU A 66 -1.92 18.40 14.03
N LEU A 67 -1.18 17.33 13.74
CA LEU A 67 -0.80 17.00 12.36
C LEU A 67 -2.03 16.70 11.50
N ASP A 68 -2.99 15.93 12.01
CA ASP A 68 -4.22 15.61 11.30
C ASP A 68 -5.02 16.89 11.01
N LEU A 69 -5.19 17.76 12.01
CA LEU A 69 -5.81 19.07 11.81
C LEU A 69 -5.12 19.86 10.69
N HIS A 70 -3.79 19.95 10.72
CA HIS A 70 -3.04 20.64 9.68
C HIS A 70 -3.20 20.01 8.30
N LEU A 71 -3.20 18.68 8.20
CA LEU A 71 -3.46 17.95 6.96
C LEU A 71 -4.80 18.37 6.33
N TYR A 72 -5.88 18.37 7.11
CA TYR A 72 -7.19 18.80 6.63
C TYR A 72 -7.20 20.28 6.23
N GLU A 73 -6.61 21.16 7.03
CA GLU A 73 -6.53 22.60 6.74
C GLU A 73 -5.75 22.94 5.45
N VAL A 74 -4.72 22.16 5.11
CA VAL A 74 -3.94 22.37 3.87
C VAL A 74 -4.54 21.65 2.67
N SER A 75 -5.51 20.75 2.88
CA SER A 75 -6.17 19.95 1.84
C SER A 75 -7.59 20.42 1.52
N ASP A 76 -8.25 21.18 2.39
CA ASP A 76 -9.57 21.77 2.16
C ASP A 76 -9.46 23.01 1.24
N PRO A 77 -10.03 22.97 0.01
CA PRO A 77 -9.96 24.09 -0.92
C PRO A 77 -10.64 25.39 -0.48
N ASN A 78 -11.44 25.36 0.59
CA ASN A 78 -12.10 26.55 1.15
C ASN A 78 -11.33 27.14 2.34
N HIS A 79 -10.33 26.43 2.84
CA HIS A 79 -9.53 26.89 3.97
C HIS A 79 -8.41 27.82 3.49
N SER A 80 -8.07 28.85 4.29
CA SER A 80 -7.06 29.83 3.90
C SER A 80 -5.64 29.27 3.80
N ARG A 81 -5.41 28.07 4.35
CA ARG A 81 -4.13 27.34 4.27
C ARG A 81 -4.09 26.32 3.13
N TYR A 82 -5.10 26.23 2.28
CA TYR A 82 -5.09 25.28 1.17
C TYR A 82 -3.80 25.37 0.33
N GLY A 83 -3.12 24.24 0.17
CA GLY A 83 -1.85 24.15 -0.55
C GLY A 83 -0.62 24.66 0.21
N ASN A 84 -0.76 25.23 1.40
CA ASN A 84 0.36 25.60 2.29
C ASN A 84 0.83 24.38 3.09
N HIS A 85 1.28 23.36 2.36
CA HIS A 85 1.75 22.08 2.88
C HIS A 85 2.91 22.25 3.87
N LEU A 86 3.01 21.33 4.82
CA LEU A 86 4.03 21.32 5.87
C LEU A 86 5.40 20.94 5.31
N SER A 87 6.45 21.50 5.91
CA SER A 87 7.82 21.09 5.61
C SER A 87 8.15 19.73 6.24
N PHE A 88 9.27 19.14 5.81
CA PHE A 88 9.82 17.92 6.42
C PHE A 88 10.09 18.12 7.93
N GLU A 89 10.63 19.28 8.30
CA GLU A 89 10.94 19.64 9.68
C GLU A 89 9.66 19.83 10.52
N ASP A 90 8.63 20.49 9.99
CA ASP A 90 7.36 20.70 10.71
C ASP A 90 6.67 19.36 11.02
N VAL A 91 6.63 18.45 10.04
CA VAL A 91 6.05 17.12 10.24
C VAL A 91 6.83 16.32 11.28
N ASN A 92 8.17 16.31 11.21
CA ASN A 92 8.99 15.60 12.19
C ASN A 92 8.80 16.13 13.61
N GLU A 93 8.65 17.45 13.78
CA GLU A 93 8.43 18.05 15.09
C GLU A 93 7.06 17.66 15.67
N LEU A 94 6.01 17.60 14.86
CA LEU A 94 4.66 17.21 15.31
C LEU A 94 4.59 15.75 15.74
N VAL A 95 5.32 14.86 15.05
CA VAL A 95 5.26 13.42 15.32
C VAL A 95 6.34 12.92 16.26
N LYS A 96 7.28 13.78 16.66
CA LYS A 96 8.32 13.44 17.63
C LYS A 96 7.67 12.95 18.94
N PRO A 97 8.11 11.82 19.52
CA PRO A 97 7.60 11.36 20.81
C PRO A 97 8.00 12.30 21.96
N ALA A 98 7.22 12.29 23.04
CA ALA A 98 7.60 12.94 24.29
C ALA A 98 8.95 12.42 24.83
N GLU A 99 9.70 13.28 25.51
CA GLU A 99 10.98 12.89 26.15
C GLU A 99 10.76 11.77 27.19
N GLU A 100 9.64 11.79 27.93
CA GLU A 100 9.27 10.72 28.86
C GLU A 100 9.08 9.36 28.14
N THR A 101 8.43 9.34 26.98
CA THR A 101 8.28 8.14 26.15
C THR A 101 9.65 7.59 25.75
N LEU A 102 10.56 8.45 25.31
CA LEU A 102 11.92 8.05 24.92
C LEU A 102 12.70 7.47 26.10
N ASP A 103 12.66 8.13 27.26
CA ASP A 103 13.37 7.70 28.47
C ASP A 103 12.88 6.33 28.96
N LEU A 104 11.56 6.13 29.05
CA LEU A 104 10.96 4.88 29.52
C LEU A 104 11.28 3.70 28.59
N VAL A 105 11.20 3.90 27.28
CA VAL A 105 11.48 2.83 26.31
C VAL A 105 12.98 2.52 26.26
N HIS A 106 13.85 3.53 26.35
CA HIS A 106 15.29 3.31 26.46
C HIS A 106 15.67 2.50 27.71
N GLU A 107 15.14 2.85 28.87
CA GLU A 107 15.38 2.11 30.10
C GLU A 107 14.95 0.64 29.98
N TRP A 108 13.78 0.40 29.39
CA TRP A 108 13.26 -0.95 29.15
C TRP A 108 14.16 -1.76 28.21
N LEU A 109 14.59 -1.17 27.09
CA LEU A 109 15.50 -1.82 26.14
C LEU A 109 16.85 -2.16 26.79
N LEU A 110 17.46 -1.19 27.50
CA LEU A 110 18.74 -1.38 28.19
C LEU A 110 18.67 -2.47 29.27
N THR A 111 17.57 -2.50 30.04
CA THR A 111 17.34 -3.50 31.08
C THR A 111 17.21 -4.91 30.50
N ASN A 112 16.71 -5.03 29.27
CA ASN A 112 16.63 -6.29 28.52
C ASN A 112 17.89 -6.58 27.68
N GLY A 113 18.98 -5.82 27.87
CA GLY A 113 20.27 -6.07 27.23
C GLY A 113 20.39 -5.54 25.80
N VAL A 114 19.41 -4.78 25.31
CA VAL A 114 19.45 -4.14 23.98
C VAL A 114 20.21 -2.82 24.11
N ARG A 115 21.37 -2.72 23.45
CA ARG A 115 22.25 -1.54 23.52
C ARG A 115 22.46 -0.83 22.18
N GLU A 116 22.36 -1.58 21.08
CA GLU A 116 22.50 -1.05 19.73
C GLU A 116 21.11 -0.73 19.19
N LEU A 117 20.89 0.55 18.89
CA LEU A 117 19.61 1.06 18.42
C LEU A 117 19.82 2.18 17.40
N ALA A 118 18.92 2.29 16.45
CA ALA A 118 18.90 3.36 15.45
C ALA A 118 17.53 4.04 15.39
N TYR A 119 17.52 5.34 15.14
CA TYR A 119 16.32 6.18 15.15
C TYR A 119 15.89 6.63 13.76
N SER A 120 14.58 6.75 13.54
CA SER A 120 14.04 7.59 12.45
C SER A 120 14.39 9.07 12.68
N PRO A 121 14.31 9.93 11.65
CA PRO A 121 14.55 11.37 11.81
C PRO A 121 13.67 12.05 12.88
N ALA A 122 12.40 11.66 12.98
CA ALA A 122 11.48 12.16 14.03
C ALA A 122 11.65 11.44 15.38
N LYS A 123 12.53 10.43 15.45
CA LYS A 123 12.74 9.54 16.61
C LYS A 123 11.52 8.73 17.05
N ASP A 124 10.48 8.70 16.24
CA ASP A 124 9.25 7.95 16.48
C ASP A 124 9.35 6.45 16.11
N TRP A 125 10.49 6.04 15.56
CA TRP A 125 10.85 4.64 15.36
C TRP A 125 12.21 4.33 15.99
N ILE A 126 12.28 3.22 16.71
CA ILE A 126 13.52 2.58 17.14
C ILE A 126 13.71 1.27 16.39
N ASN A 127 14.85 1.12 15.70
CA ASN A 127 15.22 -0.09 14.97
C ASN A 127 16.27 -0.86 15.77
N ILE A 128 16.04 -2.16 15.99
CA ILE A 128 16.95 -3.04 16.74
C ILE A 128 17.11 -4.39 16.03
N TYR A 129 18.31 -4.97 16.14
CA TYR A 129 18.57 -6.35 15.74
C TYR A 129 18.72 -7.22 16.98
N ILE A 130 17.92 -8.27 17.07
CA ILE A 130 17.82 -9.14 18.24
C ILE A 130 17.64 -10.60 17.79
N ASP A 131 17.93 -11.59 18.62
CA ASP A 131 17.54 -12.99 18.32
C ASP A 131 16.18 -13.35 18.91
N VAL A 132 15.57 -14.41 18.38
CA VAL A 132 14.25 -14.91 18.82
C VAL A 132 14.23 -15.13 20.33
N GLU A 133 15.24 -15.77 20.92
CA GLU A 133 15.25 -16.04 22.37
C GLU A 133 15.21 -14.75 23.20
N SER A 134 15.95 -13.72 22.78
CA SER A 134 15.96 -12.43 23.46
C SER A 134 14.67 -11.63 23.18
N ALA A 135 14.09 -11.75 21.98
CA ALA A 135 12.82 -11.13 21.63
C ALA A 135 11.64 -11.73 22.40
N GLU A 136 11.61 -13.06 22.58
CA GLU A 136 10.64 -13.79 23.39
C GLU A 136 10.67 -13.29 24.85
N LYS A 137 11.86 -13.03 25.41
CA LYS A 137 12.01 -12.42 26.75
C LYS A 137 11.57 -10.95 26.78
N LEU A 138 11.97 -10.17 25.77
CA LEU A 138 11.66 -8.74 25.69
C LEU A 138 10.14 -8.49 25.65
N LEU A 139 9.41 -9.30 24.88
CA LEU A 139 8.00 -9.14 24.55
C LEU A 139 7.07 -10.15 25.25
N ASP A 140 7.60 -11.01 26.13
CA ASP A 140 6.86 -12.09 26.82
C ASP A 140 5.92 -12.85 25.87
N THR A 141 6.53 -13.51 24.88
CA THR A 141 5.86 -14.24 23.79
C THR A 141 6.67 -15.46 23.33
N GLU A 142 6.10 -16.24 22.40
CA GLU A 142 6.76 -17.34 21.68
C GLU A 142 6.67 -17.10 20.17
N TYR A 143 7.79 -17.22 19.46
CA TYR A 143 7.82 -17.14 17.99
C TYR A 143 7.78 -18.53 17.36
N SER A 144 6.99 -18.66 16.29
CA SER A 144 6.86 -19.88 15.49
C SER A 144 7.15 -19.62 14.02
N VAL A 145 7.53 -20.68 13.30
CA VAL A 145 7.54 -20.69 11.84
C VAL A 145 6.12 -20.98 11.36
N PHE A 146 5.55 -20.11 10.54
CA PHE A 146 4.29 -20.37 9.86
C PHE A 146 4.54 -20.50 8.36
N GLN A 147 3.88 -21.47 7.74
CA GLN A 147 3.90 -21.71 6.30
C GLN A 147 2.51 -21.45 5.70
N HIS A 148 2.48 -20.72 4.60
CA HIS A 148 1.27 -20.45 3.84
C HIS A 148 0.96 -21.61 2.86
N GLU A 149 -0.28 -21.72 2.38
CA GLU A 149 -0.72 -22.75 1.42
C GLU A 149 0.06 -22.76 0.08
N ASP A 150 0.68 -21.64 -0.30
CA ASP A 150 1.57 -21.56 -1.48
C ASP A 150 3.01 -22.02 -1.22
N GLY A 151 3.31 -22.43 0.01
CA GLY A 151 4.62 -22.94 0.42
C GLY A 151 5.55 -21.91 1.07
N SER A 152 5.27 -20.61 0.97
CA SER A 152 6.06 -19.54 1.62
C SER A 152 6.01 -19.66 3.15
N ALA A 153 7.04 -19.19 3.86
CA ALA A 153 7.11 -19.26 5.32
C ALA A 153 7.72 -18.01 5.97
N LEU A 154 7.29 -17.70 7.21
CA LEU A 154 7.80 -16.60 8.02
C LEU A 154 7.89 -16.96 9.51
N VAL A 155 8.70 -16.20 10.25
CA VAL A 155 8.82 -16.28 11.72
C VAL A 155 7.95 -15.20 12.35
N ARG A 156 6.87 -15.59 13.04
CA ARG A 156 5.88 -14.68 13.64
C ARG A 156 5.38 -15.19 14.97
N THR A 157 4.63 -14.35 15.68
CA THR A 157 3.84 -14.73 16.84
C THR A 157 2.40 -14.25 16.68
N SER A 158 1.44 -14.89 17.34
CA SER A 158 0.03 -14.46 17.33
C SER A 158 -0.30 -13.46 18.44
N HIS A 159 0.59 -13.24 19.40
CA HIS A 159 0.40 -12.22 20.44
C HIS A 159 1.73 -11.74 20.99
N TRP A 160 1.75 -10.56 21.60
CA TRP A 160 2.91 -10.06 22.31
C TRP A 160 2.49 -9.13 23.44
N SER A 161 3.38 -8.98 24.40
CA SER A 161 3.15 -8.27 25.66
C SER A 161 4.19 -7.20 25.88
N LEU A 162 3.82 -6.24 26.73
CA LEU A 162 4.73 -5.22 27.25
C LEU A 162 4.52 -5.07 28.76
N PRO A 163 5.52 -4.55 29.49
CA PRO A 163 5.28 -3.97 30.81
C PRO A 163 4.11 -2.98 30.73
N ALA A 164 3.13 -3.09 31.63
CA ALA A 164 1.91 -2.28 31.60
C ALA A 164 2.15 -0.77 31.42
N HIS A 165 3.20 -0.19 32.03
CA HIS A 165 3.50 1.24 31.87
C HIS A 165 3.91 1.65 30.45
N LEU A 166 4.40 0.73 29.60
CA LEU A 166 4.81 1.05 28.22
C LEU A 166 3.66 0.99 27.21
N HIS A 167 2.46 0.54 27.62
CA HIS A 167 1.32 0.39 26.72
C HIS A 167 0.89 1.72 26.09
N GLU A 168 1.04 2.84 26.80
CA GLU A 168 0.70 4.17 26.29
C GLU A 168 1.82 4.82 25.46
N HIS A 169 3.03 4.24 25.50
CA HIS A 169 4.24 4.79 24.89
C HIS A 169 4.66 4.08 23.59
N ILE A 170 4.27 2.81 23.43
CA ILE A 170 4.56 2.00 22.24
C ILE A 170 3.26 1.72 21.49
N ASP A 171 3.17 2.21 20.25
CA ASP A 171 2.03 1.98 19.36
C ASP A 171 2.09 0.56 18.79
N THR A 172 3.27 0.12 18.33
CA THR A 172 3.44 -1.17 17.64
C THR A 172 4.89 -1.68 17.72
N VAL A 173 5.08 -3.00 17.63
CA VAL A 173 6.39 -3.63 17.40
C VAL A 173 6.28 -4.54 16.18
N GLN A 174 7.07 -4.29 15.14
CA GLN A 174 6.97 -4.99 13.85
C GLN A 174 8.26 -5.72 13.50
N PRO A 175 8.21 -6.86 12.76
CA PRO A 175 7.01 -7.55 12.25
C PRO A 175 6.57 -8.69 13.19
N THR A 176 6.02 -8.40 14.37
CA THR A 176 5.68 -9.43 15.39
C THR A 176 4.49 -10.30 14.97
N THR A 177 3.32 -9.67 14.82
CA THR A 177 1.99 -10.26 14.55
C THR A 177 1.54 -10.12 13.11
N SER A 178 2.38 -9.53 12.27
CA SER A 178 2.01 -9.21 10.90
C SER A 178 2.20 -10.39 9.96
N PHE A 179 1.10 -11.07 9.64
CA PHE A 179 1.03 -12.15 8.64
C PHE A 179 0.86 -11.61 7.22
N MET A 180 1.52 -10.48 6.94
CA MET A 180 1.65 -9.96 5.59
C MET A 180 2.33 -11.01 4.73
N ARG A 181 1.73 -11.31 3.59
CA ARG A 181 2.30 -12.25 2.62
C ARG A 181 3.34 -11.50 1.80
N SER A 182 4.35 -12.20 1.31
CA SER A 182 4.78 -11.92 -0.06
C SER A 182 5.04 -13.19 -0.84
N ALA A 183 3.99 -13.99 -0.90
CA ALA A 183 3.70 -14.56 -2.20
C ALA A 183 3.61 -13.40 -3.21
N PRO A 184 3.90 -13.60 -4.51
CA PRO A 184 3.13 -12.87 -5.49
C PRO A 184 1.66 -13.10 -5.11
N GLN A 185 1.06 -12.16 -4.37
CA GLN A 185 -0.27 -11.72 -4.76
C GLN A 185 -0.10 -11.52 -6.26
N LYS A 186 -0.96 -12.16 -7.06
CA LYS A 186 -1.07 -11.71 -8.43
C LYS A 186 -1.19 -10.22 -8.27
N ALA A 187 -0.16 -9.53 -8.72
CA ALA A 187 -0.25 -8.12 -8.90
C ALA A 187 -1.58 -7.90 -9.58
N ASP A 188 -2.43 -7.06 -8.98
CA ASP A 188 -3.88 -7.12 -9.10
C ASP A 188 -4.24 -6.88 -10.56
N TYR A 189 -4.15 -7.97 -11.30
CA TYR A 189 -4.07 -7.96 -12.71
C TYR A 189 -4.43 -9.32 -13.30
N ILE A 190 -5.05 -9.26 -14.46
CA ILE A 190 -5.41 -10.46 -15.22
C ILE A 190 -4.96 -10.32 -16.65
N GLN A 191 -4.09 -11.23 -17.08
CA GLN A 191 -3.63 -11.32 -18.45
C GLN A 191 -4.56 -12.22 -19.27
N PHE A 192 -4.90 -11.79 -20.48
CA PHE A 192 -5.78 -12.54 -21.37
C PHE A 192 -5.16 -12.73 -22.75
N ASP A 193 -5.13 -13.99 -23.20
CA ASP A 193 -4.58 -14.37 -24.51
C ASP A 193 -5.54 -14.12 -25.67
N GLN A 194 -6.83 -13.88 -25.40
CA GLN A 194 -7.89 -13.81 -26.40
C GLN A 194 -8.93 -12.73 -26.09
N PRO A 195 -9.51 -12.11 -27.13
CA PRO A 195 -10.54 -11.11 -26.97
C PRO A 195 -11.90 -11.67 -26.51
N TRP A 196 -12.35 -11.25 -25.32
CA TRP A 196 -13.68 -11.46 -24.74
C TRP A 196 -14.59 -10.24 -24.86
N THR A 197 -15.50 -10.18 -25.83
CA THR A 197 -16.43 -9.02 -25.87
C THR A 197 -17.51 -9.15 -24.78
N PRO A 198 -17.66 -8.17 -23.85
CA PRO A 198 -18.74 -8.21 -22.87
C PRO A 198 -20.11 -8.29 -23.56
N PRO A 199 -21.05 -9.11 -23.04
CA PRO A 199 -22.41 -9.14 -23.57
C PRO A 199 -23.03 -7.74 -23.59
N GLY A 200 -23.44 -7.29 -24.78
CA GLY A 200 -24.08 -5.98 -24.96
C GLY A 200 -23.12 -4.81 -25.24
N TYR A 201 -21.80 -5.04 -25.25
CA TYR A 201 -20.82 -4.02 -25.63
C TYR A 201 -21.11 -3.42 -27.01
N LYS A 202 -20.96 -2.10 -27.11
CA LYS A 202 -21.03 -1.35 -28.37
C LYS A 202 -19.72 -0.60 -28.58
N PRO A 203 -19.08 -0.72 -29.75
CA PRO A 203 -17.94 0.12 -30.09
C PRO A 203 -18.28 1.60 -29.96
N PRO A 204 -17.32 2.44 -29.53
CA PRO A 204 -17.52 3.89 -29.42
C PRO A 204 -17.94 4.49 -30.77
N THR A 205 -18.81 5.49 -30.73
CA THR A 205 -19.32 6.17 -31.94
C THR A 205 -18.66 7.53 -32.16
N ASN A 206 -18.10 8.12 -31.11
CA ASN A 206 -17.25 9.30 -31.22
C ASN A 206 -16.03 9.02 -32.12
N GLU A 207 -15.90 9.74 -33.23
CA GLU A 207 -14.86 9.50 -34.23
C GLU A 207 -13.43 9.56 -33.67
N THR A 208 -13.18 10.43 -32.69
CA THR A 208 -11.86 10.59 -32.06
C THR A 208 -11.53 9.37 -31.20
N ILE A 209 -12.47 8.94 -30.35
CA ILE A 209 -12.29 7.76 -29.48
C ILE A 209 -12.23 6.49 -30.33
N ALA A 210 -13.15 6.29 -31.26
CA ALA A 210 -13.26 5.09 -32.08
C ALA A 210 -12.05 4.83 -32.98
N LYS A 211 -11.28 5.86 -33.30
CA LYS A 211 -10.04 5.73 -34.08
C LYS A 211 -8.92 5.03 -33.31
N VAL A 212 -8.84 5.23 -31.99
CA VAL A 212 -7.68 4.85 -31.17
C VAL A 212 -8.02 3.84 -30.08
N CYS A 213 -9.27 3.84 -29.60
CA CYS A 213 -9.74 2.96 -28.54
C CYS A 213 -10.37 1.71 -29.15
N ARG A 214 -9.78 0.56 -28.82
CA ARG A 214 -10.28 -0.76 -29.19
C ARG A 214 -10.44 -1.59 -27.93
N LEU A 215 -11.51 -2.36 -27.91
CA LEU A 215 -11.64 -3.44 -26.93
C LEU A 215 -10.50 -4.45 -27.21
N PHE A 216 -9.83 -4.94 -26.17
CA PHE A 216 -8.66 -5.83 -26.26
C PHE A 216 -7.40 -5.20 -26.83
N THR A 217 -6.62 -4.53 -25.96
CA THR A 217 -5.42 -3.71 -26.24
C THR A 217 -5.76 -2.22 -26.20
N VAL A 218 -6.11 -1.74 -25.02
CA VAL A 218 -6.32 -0.30 -24.75
C VAL A 218 -4.94 0.36 -24.60
N THR A 219 -4.64 1.31 -25.47
CA THR A 219 -3.30 1.87 -25.62
C THR A 219 -3.14 3.20 -24.87
N ILE A 220 -1.90 3.65 -24.70
CA ILE A 220 -1.58 5.00 -24.19
C ILE A 220 -2.30 6.09 -25.01
N GLU A 221 -2.35 5.94 -26.33
CA GLU A 221 -3.05 6.90 -27.19
C GLU A 221 -4.56 6.92 -26.91
N CYS A 222 -5.16 5.75 -26.69
CA CYS A 222 -6.55 5.66 -26.26
C CYS A 222 -6.77 6.35 -24.90
N PHE A 223 -5.97 6.05 -23.89
CA PHE A 223 -6.13 6.67 -22.56
C PHE A 223 -5.97 8.19 -22.60
N ARG A 224 -4.96 8.69 -23.31
CA ARG A 224 -4.75 10.13 -23.46
C ARG A 224 -5.90 10.80 -24.21
N THR A 225 -6.52 10.09 -25.16
CA THR A 225 -7.69 10.59 -25.89
C THR A 225 -8.94 10.58 -25.03
N LEU A 226 -9.24 9.44 -24.38
CA LEU A 226 -10.42 9.23 -23.55
C LEU A 226 -10.50 10.23 -22.40
N TYR A 227 -9.38 10.48 -21.72
CA TYR A 227 -9.32 11.40 -20.57
C TYR A 227 -8.88 12.82 -20.92
N GLY A 228 -8.66 13.12 -22.19
CA GLY A 228 -8.39 14.48 -22.66
C GLY A 228 -6.99 15.03 -22.36
N THR A 229 -5.98 14.17 -22.19
CA THR A 229 -4.57 14.57 -22.02
C THR A 229 -3.77 14.55 -23.34
N ILE A 230 -4.38 14.12 -24.45
CA ILE A 230 -3.68 13.90 -25.74
C ILE A 230 -2.89 15.12 -26.23
N ASP A 231 -3.46 16.31 -26.07
CA ASP A 231 -2.86 17.59 -26.50
C ASP A 231 -2.11 18.32 -25.38
N TYR A 232 -2.05 17.74 -24.18
CA TYR A 232 -1.33 18.36 -23.07
C TYR A 232 0.18 18.24 -23.28
N GLN A 233 0.85 19.38 -23.27
CA GLN A 233 2.30 19.49 -23.25
C GLN A 233 2.73 19.92 -21.84
N GLN A 234 3.65 19.14 -21.26
CA GLN A 234 4.19 19.46 -19.94
C GLN A 234 4.93 20.79 -19.94
N LYS A 235 4.74 21.53 -18.85
CA LYS A 235 5.14 22.94 -18.75
C LYS A 235 6.34 23.15 -17.85
N VAL A 236 6.52 22.29 -16.86
CA VAL A 236 7.67 22.31 -15.94
C VAL A 236 8.38 20.96 -15.91
N PRO A 237 8.81 20.43 -17.07
CA PRO A 237 9.51 19.16 -17.13
C PRO A 237 10.79 19.25 -16.29
N GLY A 238 10.93 18.35 -15.31
CA GLY A 238 12.05 18.33 -14.36
C GLY A 238 11.73 18.83 -12.95
N ILE A 239 10.61 19.55 -12.76
CA ILE A 239 10.18 20.03 -11.43
C ILE A 239 9.14 19.10 -10.82
N ASN A 240 8.05 18.85 -11.53
CA ASN A 240 7.04 17.88 -11.11
C ASN A 240 7.57 16.46 -11.28
N LYS A 241 7.32 15.58 -10.32
CA LYS A 241 7.84 14.21 -10.27
C LYS A 241 6.70 13.25 -9.91
N ILE A 242 6.77 12.04 -10.46
CA ILE A 242 5.87 10.95 -10.13
C ILE A 242 6.68 9.71 -9.73
N ALA A 243 6.16 8.92 -8.80
CA ALA A 243 6.71 7.63 -8.44
C ALA A 243 5.67 6.50 -8.46
N PHE A 244 6.18 5.27 -8.50
CA PHE A 244 5.40 4.07 -8.23
C PHE A 244 6.18 3.10 -7.33
N ASN A 245 5.44 2.34 -6.54
CA ASN A 245 5.98 1.36 -5.61
C ASN A 245 6.05 -0.02 -6.25
N ASN A 246 7.09 -0.77 -5.95
CA ASN A 246 7.27 -2.16 -6.31
C ASN A 246 7.65 -2.92 -5.05
N TYR A 247 6.93 -4.01 -4.81
CA TYR A 247 7.15 -4.94 -3.70
C TYR A 247 7.29 -6.36 -4.25
N ILE A 248 7.57 -7.32 -3.37
CA ILE A 248 7.53 -8.77 -3.71
C ILE A 248 8.51 -9.16 -4.82
N GLY A 249 9.68 -8.52 -4.88
CA GLY A 249 10.69 -8.84 -5.89
C GLY A 249 10.31 -8.43 -7.33
N GLN A 250 9.20 -7.72 -7.53
CA GLN A 250 8.82 -7.13 -8.81
C GLN A 250 9.77 -5.97 -9.14
N ARG A 251 10.22 -5.89 -10.39
CA ARG A 251 11.11 -4.83 -10.89
C ARG A 251 10.75 -4.46 -12.32
N PRO A 252 10.89 -3.20 -12.74
CA PRO A 252 10.68 -2.87 -14.14
C PRO A 252 11.67 -3.60 -15.06
N ILE A 253 11.22 -4.09 -16.21
CA ILE A 253 12.06 -4.74 -17.23
C ILE A 253 12.29 -3.73 -18.36
N ARG A 254 13.42 -3.01 -18.32
CA ARG A 254 13.67 -1.86 -19.20
C ARG A 254 13.57 -2.18 -20.69
N PRO A 255 14.04 -3.34 -21.21
CA PRO A 255 13.85 -3.70 -22.62
C PRO A 255 12.37 -3.89 -23.03
N ASP A 256 11.52 -4.39 -22.13
CA ASP A 256 10.09 -4.53 -22.40
C ASP A 256 9.41 -3.16 -22.36
N VAL A 257 9.72 -2.33 -21.36
CA VAL A 257 9.27 -0.93 -21.29
C VAL A 257 9.69 -0.17 -22.55
N PHE A 258 10.94 -0.35 -23.01
CA PHE A 258 11.43 0.27 -24.24
C PHE A 258 10.62 -0.17 -25.46
N SER A 259 10.36 -1.48 -25.60
CA SER A 259 9.61 -2.03 -26.74
C SER A 259 8.16 -1.53 -26.74
N PHE A 260 7.53 -1.48 -25.56
CA PHE A 260 6.21 -0.89 -25.36
C PHE A 260 6.17 0.58 -25.81
N LEU A 261 7.07 1.40 -25.27
CA LEU A 261 7.12 2.83 -25.57
C LEU A 261 7.52 3.05 -27.03
N GLN A 262 8.40 2.24 -27.61
CA GLN A 262 8.74 2.33 -29.02
C GLN A 262 7.52 2.16 -29.93
N LYS A 263 6.55 1.34 -29.52
CA LYS A 263 5.30 1.16 -30.27
C LYS A 263 4.27 2.25 -29.96
N TYR A 264 4.07 2.59 -28.69
CA TYR A 264 2.92 3.39 -28.24
C TYR A 264 3.23 4.85 -27.90
N ARG A 265 4.51 5.16 -27.67
CA ARG A 265 5.02 6.49 -27.30
C ARG A 265 6.48 6.66 -27.73
N PRO A 266 6.80 6.63 -29.04
CA PRO A 266 8.19 6.45 -29.50
C PRO A 266 9.18 7.50 -28.98
N GLU A 267 8.72 8.74 -28.79
CA GLU A 267 9.52 9.83 -28.22
C GLU A 267 9.90 9.60 -26.75
N ALA A 268 9.13 8.80 -26.02
CA ALA A 268 9.38 8.42 -24.64
C ALA A 268 10.25 7.17 -24.49
N ALA A 269 10.46 6.40 -25.58
CA ALA A 269 11.16 5.12 -25.51
C ALA A 269 12.56 5.21 -24.87
N PRO A 270 13.41 6.22 -25.14
CA PRO A 270 14.70 6.34 -24.46
C PRO A 270 14.60 6.42 -22.92
N ASN A 271 13.49 6.96 -22.38
CA ASN A 271 13.31 7.08 -20.94
C ASN A 271 13.17 5.72 -20.23
N ALA A 272 12.85 4.64 -20.96
CA ALA A 272 12.88 3.29 -20.42
C ALA A 272 14.22 2.92 -19.78
N TYR A 273 15.33 3.54 -20.22
CA TYR A 273 16.67 3.30 -19.68
C TYR A 273 17.19 4.41 -18.75
N THR A 274 16.43 5.50 -18.55
CA THR A 274 16.91 6.66 -17.78
C THR A 274 16.05 7.03 -16.58
N PHE A 275 14.84 6.49 -16.44
CA PHE A 275 14.07 6.69 -15.20
C PHE A 275 14.82 6.09 -14.00
N GLN A 276 14.68 6.72 -12.84
CA GLN A 276 15.43 6.33 -11.64
C GLN A 276 14.75 5.16 -10.93
N SER A 277 15.52 4.13 -10.62
CA SER A 277 15.10 3.02 -9.75
C SER A 277 15.81 3.18 -8.42
N ILE A 278 15.04 3.33 -7.34
CA ILE A 278 15.54 3.48 -5.98
C ILE A 278 15.32 2.14 -5.27
N GLU A 279 16.41 1.53 -4.83
CA GLU A 279 16.40 0.28 -4.09
C GLU A 279 16.32 0.59 -2.58
N ILE A 280 15.34 0.01 -1.91
CA ILE A 280 15.11 0.16 -0.47
C ILE A 280 15.16 -1.23 0.14
N ASP A 281 15.93 -1.40 1.22
CA ASP A 281 16.04 -2.66 1.96
C ASP A 281 16.34 -3.88 1.05
N ASP A 282 17.37 -3.76 0.22
CA ASP A 282 17.79 -4.77 -0.77
C ASP A 282 16.71 -5.14 -1.81
N GLY A 283 15.81 -4.22 -2.12
CA GLY A 283 14.87 -4.36 -3.24
C GLY A 283 15.61 -4.55 -4.57
N PRO A 284 15.09 -5.38 -5.49
CA PRO A 284 15.80 -5.65 -6.73
C PRO A 284 15.87 -4.40 -7.62
N ALA A 285 17.05 -4.15 -8.18
CA ALA A 285 17.24 -3.15 -9.22
C ALA A 285 16.34 -3.41 -10.44
N ALA A 286 15.99 -2.36 -11.19
CA ALA A 286 15.37 -2.50 -12.51
C ALA A 286 16.24 -3.35 -13.44
N GLN A 287 15.62 -4.18 -14.27
CA GLN A 287 16.35 -5.11 -15.13
C GLN A 287 16.72 -4.46 -16.46
N ASP A 288 18.03 -4.40 -16.76
CA ASP A 288 18.55 -3.83 -18.01
C ASP A 288 18.56 -4.82 -19.20
N THR A 289 18.38 -6.12 -18.94
CA THR A 289 18.41 -7.19 -19.95
C THR A 289 17.03 -7.83 -20.15
N PRO A 290 16.76 -8.45 -21.31
CA PRO A 290 15.57 -9.28 -21.48
C PRO A 290 15.47 -10.38 -20.42
N LEU A 291 14.26 -10.90 -20.20
CA LEU A 291 14.06 -12.06 -19.33
C LEU A 291 14.83 -13.28 -19.85
N THR A 292 15.41 -14.07 -18.95
CA THR A 292 15.97 -15.38 -19.31
C THR A 292 14.85 -16.39 -19.55
N VAL A 293 15.16 -17.55 -20.12
CA VAL A 293 14.18 -18.62 -20.35
C VAL A 293 13.56 -19.08 -19.03
N GLU A 294 14.36 -19.18 -17.96
CA GLU A 294 13.90 -19.57 -16.63
C GLU A 294 12.98 -18.50 -16.02
N GLN A 295 13.31 -17.23 -16.18
CA GLN A 295 12.46 -16.13 -15.71
C GLN A 295 11.16 -16.04 -16.50
N ALA A 296 11.22 -16.25 -17.82
CA ALA A 296 10.05 -16.28 -18.68
C ALA A 296 9.15 -17.50 -18.43
N ALA A 297 9.67 -18.56 -17.81
CA ALA A 297 8.89 -19.73 -17.41
C ALA A 297 8.11 -19.51 -16.10
N GLY A 298 8.41 -18.44 -15.34
CA GLY A 298 7.62 -18.03 -14.18
C GLY A 298 6.38 -17.24 -14.60
N ASP A 299 5.22 -17.63 -14.09
CA ASP A 299 3.93 -17.08 -14.55
C ASP A 299 3.71 -15.59 -14.19
N ASP A 300 4.48 -15.01 -13.25
CA ASP A 300 4.23 -13.66 -12.68
C ASP A 300 5.50 -12.82 -12.46
N ILE A 301 6.60 -13.10 -13.17
CA ILE A 301 7.84 -12.35 -12.94
C ILE A 301 7.69 -10.91 -13.46
N SER A 302 7.69 -9.96 -12.53
CA SER A 302 7.84 -8.52 -12.81
C SER A 302 6.71 -7.89 -13.65
N LYS A 303 5.55 -8.53 -13.78
CA LYS A 303 4.45 -8.02 -14.61
C LYS A 303 3.81 -6.74 -14.06
N GLU A 304 3.67 -6.61 -12.74
CA GLU A 304 3.16 -5.39 -12.06
C GLU A 304 4.06 -4.19 -12.32
N ALA A 305 5.33 -4.33 -11.93
CA ALA A 305 6.32 -3.29 -12.05
C ALA A 305 6.49 -2.83 -13.49
N ASN A 306 6.31 -3.75 -14.44
CA ASN A 306 6.37 -3.46 -15.85
C ASN A 306 5.09 -2.76 -16.35
N LEU A 307 3.90 -3.13 -15.85
CA LEU A 307 2.63 -2.44 -16.14
C LEU A 307 2.65 -0.99 -15.62
N ASP A 308 3.05 -0.80 -14.36
CA ASP A 308 3.18 0.52 -13.74
C ASP A 308 4.17 1.39 -14.53
N ALA A 309 5.36 0.86 -14.83
CA ALA A 309 6.38 1.59 -15.59
C ALA A 309 5.91 1.96 -17.00
N GLN A 310 5.32 1.02 -17.74
CA GLN A 310 4.80 1.25 -19.10
C GLN A 310 3.71 2.32 -19.12
N THR A 311 2.80 2.25 -18.15
CA THR A 311 1.69 3.20 -18.03
C THR A 311 2.19 4.59 -17.67
N ILE A 312 2.99 4.73 -16.61
CA ILE A 312 3.46 6.04 -16.13
C ILE A 312 4.37 6.70 -17.17
N LEU A 313 5.37 5.99 -17.70
CA LEU A 313 6.28 6.55 -18.71
C LEU A 313 5.55 6.92 -20.00
N GLY A 314 4.53 6.15 -20.39
CA GLY A 314 3.71 6.43 -21.56
C GLY A 314 2.82 7.67 -21.38
N MET A 315 2.26 7.86 -20.18
CA MET A 315 1.32 8.95 -19.89
C MET A 315 2.01 10.27 -19.54
N THR A 316 3.17 10.24 -18.87
CA THR A 316 3.80 11.43 -18.28
C THR A 316 5.13 11.83 -18.93
N TYR A 317 5.41 11.46 -20.18
CA TYR A 317 6.63 11.96 -20.83
C TYR A 317 6.58 13.49 -21.09
N PRO A 318 7.65 14.27 -20.84
CA PRO A 318 9.01 13.90 -20.39
C PRO A 318 9.29 14.07 -18.87
N GLN A 319 8.27 13.94 -18.02
CA GLN A 319 8.39 14.13 -16.57
C GLN A 319 9.39 13.13 -15.93
N PRO A 320 10.15 13.54 -14.90
CA PRO A 320 10.89 12.60 -14.05
C PRO A 320 9.99 11.55 -13.40
N VAL A 321 10.38 10.28 -13.58
CA VAL A 321 9.72 9.10 -13.00
C VAL A 321 10.69 8.39 -12.07
N TYR A 322 10.19 7.98 -10.91
CA TYR A 322 10.90 7.23 -9.89
C TYR A 322 10.21 5.89 -9.64
N SER A 323 10.99 4.82 -9.57
CA SER A 323 10.52 3.49 -9.20
C SER A 323 11.09 3.17 -7.82
N TYR A 324 10.25 3.04 -6.80
CA TYR A 324 10.67 2.56 -5.49
C TYR A 324 10.60 1.03 -5.51
N SER A 325 11.74 0.37 -5.52
CA SER A 325 11.83 -1.08 -5.36
C SER A 325 12.14 -1.35 -3.90
N THR A 326 11.11 -1.72 -3.14
CA THR A 326 11.26 -1.99 -1.72
C THR A 326 11.34 -3.49 -1.56
N GLY A 327 12.57 -3.95 -1.31
CA GLY A 327 12.82 -5.26 -0.75
C GLY A 327 12.51 -5.23 0.73
N GLY A 328 13.15 -6.13 1.43
CA GLY A 328 12.93 -6.23 2.85
C GLY A 328 12.03 -7.39 3.16
N SER A 329 12.47 -8.09 4.18
CA SER A 329 11.78 -9.14 4.88
C SER A 329 12.56 -9.31 6.19
N PRO A 330 11.91 -9.59 7.33
CA PRO A 330 12.59 -9.89 8.58
C PRO A 330 13.71 -10.93 8.36
N PRO A 331 14.76 -10.95 9.19
CA PRO A 331 15.98 -11.68 8.88
C PRO A 331 15.70 -13.16 8.61
N PHE A 332 16.50 -13.74 7.73
CA PHE A 332 16.26 -15.04 7.12
C PHE A 332 17.57 -15.79 6.98
N ILE A 333 17.55 -17.08 7.26
CA ILE A 333 18.66 -17.99 6.98
C ILE A 333 18.05 -19.17 6.22
N ALA A 334 18.50 -19.34 4.97
CA ALA A 334 18.02 -20.34 4.04
C ALA A 334 18.20 -21.77 4.55
N ASP A 335 17.33 -22.68 4.10
CA ASP A 335 17.60 -24.12 4.13
C ASP A 335 17.42 -24.75 2.75
N ILE A 336 17.75 -26.05 2.67
CA ILE A 336 17.81 -26.81 1.42
C ILE A 336 16.48 -26.90 0.66
N ASN A 337 15.36 -26.65 1.33
CA ASN A 337 14.02 -26.70 0.76
C ASN A 337 13.36 -25.32 0.69
N THR A 338 13.88 -24.32 1.39
CA THR A 338 13.36 -22.95 1.38
C THR A 338 14.52 -21.95 1.29
N PRO A 339 14.98 -21.68 0.06
CA PRO A 339 16.19 -20.88 -0.16
C PRO A 339 16.00 -19.37 -0.07
N GLU A 340 14.76 -18.81 -0.08
CA GLU A 340 14.53 -17.34 -0.14
C GLU A 340 13.38 -16.79 0.75
N ASN A 341 13.47 -15.47 1.05
CA ASN A 341 12.67 -14.70 2.01
C ASN A 341 11.60 -13.83 1.32
N THR A 342 10.38 -13.74 1.88
CA THR A 342 9.21 -13.19 1.18
C THR A 342 8.18 -12.44 2.09
N ASN A 343 8.39 -11.17 2.49
CA ASN A 343 7.33 -10.26 3.03
C ASN A 343 7.14 -8.88 2.31
N GLU A 344 5.91 -8.32 2.27
CA GLU A 344 5.59 -6.96 1.74
C GLU A 344 5.81 -5.86 2.80
N PRO A 345 6.59 -4.81 2.54
CA PRO A 345 7.02 -3.93 3.61
C PRO A 345 6.58 -2.48 3.40
N TYR A 346 5.25 -2.23 3.39
CA TYR A 346 4.67 -0.86 3.35
C TYR A 346 5.32 0.06 4.38
N LEU A 347 5.53 -0.48 5.58
CA LEU A 347 6.18 0.23 6.66
C LEU A 347 7.64 0.57 6.33
N THR A 348 8.42 -0.36 5.77
CA THR A 348 9.80 -0.08 5.33
C THR A 348 9.85 1.00 4.27
N TRP A 349 8.96 0.91 3.27
CA TRP A 349 8.86 1.93 2.23
C TRP A 349 8.53 3.30 2.80
N VAL A 350 7.44 3.42 3.57
CA VAL A 350 7.02 4.72 4.08
C VAL A 350 8.04 5.28 5.07
N ASN A 351 8.71 4.46 5.87
CA ASN A 351 9.80 4.89 6.75
C ASN A 351 10.98 5.47 5.94
N TYR A 352 11.34 4.85 4.81
CA TYR A 352 12.38 5.36 3.92
C TYR A 352 11.98 6.70 3.31
N VAL A 353 10.76 6.80 2.75
CA VAL A 353 10.24 8.03 2.10
C VAL A 353 10.11 9.16 3.12
N MET A 354 9.62 8.87 4.32
CA MET A 354 9.57 9.83 5.42
C MET A 354 10.94 10.30 5.88
N GLY A 355 12.02 9.58 5.55
CA GLY A 355 13.39 10.03 5.75
C GLY A 355 13.92 11.01 4.70
N GLN A 356 13.23 11.17 3.57
CA GLN A 356 13.68 12.02 2.45
C GLN A 356 13.02 13.39 2.50
N LYS A 357 13.80 14.45 2.25
CA LYS A 357 13.28 15.83 2.13
C LYS A 357 12.58 16.10 0.80
N ASP A 358 13.16 15.58 -0.29
CA ASP A 358 12.64 15.72 -1.65
C ASP A 358 11.98 14.40 -2.07
N VAL A 359 10.66 14.43 -2.26
CA VAL A 359 9.82 13.28 -2.57
C VAL A 359 8.92 13.66 -3.75
N PRO A 360 8.65 12.73 -4.69
CA PRO A 360 7.71 12.97 -5.78
C PRO A 360 6.32 13.40 -5.30
N GLN A 361 5.71 14.35 -6.01
CA GLN A 361 4.43 14.94 -5.62
C GLN A 361 3.25 13.97 -5.78
N VAL A 362 3.42 12.92 -6.58
CA VAL A 362 2.42 11.86 -6.77
C VAL A 362 3.11 10.50 -6.65
N ILE A 363 2.51 9.59 -5.89
CA ILE A 363 2.98 8.21 -5.72
C ILE A 363 1.80 7.26 -6.00
N SER A 364 1.99 6.33 -6.92
CA SER A 364 1.08 5.22 -7.21
C SER A 364 1.51 3.96 -6.47
N SER A 365 0.56 3.21 -5.91
CA SER A 365 0.83 1.90 -5.29
C SER A 365 -0.24 0.89 -5.69
N SER A 366 0.15 -0.10 -6.49
CA SER A 366 -0.73 -1.14 -7.05
C SER A 366 -0.70 -2.43 -6.20
N TYR A 367 -0.71 -2.28 -4.87
CA TYR A 367 -0.55 -3.39 -3.91
C TYR A 367 -1.53 -3.24 -2.74
N GLY A 368 -2.04 -4.37 -2.26
CA GLY A 368 -2.92 -4.42 -1.10
C GLY A 368 -3.07 -5.82 -0.51
N ASP A 369 -3.56 -5.85 0.72
CA ASP A 369 -3.90 -7.03 1.50
C ASP A 369 -5.37 -6.96 1.96
N ASP A 370 -5.96 -8.09 2.33
CA ASP A 370 -7.21 -8.08 3.09
C ASP A 370 -6.99 -7.30 4.40
N GLU A 371 -7.85 -6.33 4.71
CA GLU A 371 -7.68 -5.48 5.90
C GLU A 371 -7.56 -6.33 7.18
N GLN A 372 -8.35 -7.40 7.27
CA GLN A 372 -8.35 -8.30 8.42
C GLN A 372 -7.05 -9.12 8.58
N THR A 373 -6.22 -9.26 7.53
CA THR A 373 -4.91 -9.93 7.63
C THR A 373 -3.78 -8.99 8.07
N VAL A 374 -4.04 -7.69 8.06
CA VAL A 374 -3.12 -6.67 8.56
C VAL A 374 -3.44 -6.42 10.04
N PRO A 375 -2.48 -6.54 10.97
CA PRO A 375 -2.71 -6.18 12.36
C PRO A 375 -3.17 -4.73 12.47
N LYS A 376 -4.18 -4.47 13.30
CA LYS A 376 -4.75 -3.12 13.42
C LYS A 376 -3.71 -2.08 13.83
N SER A 377 -2.80 -2.40 14.76
CA SER A 377 -1.75 -1.45 15.16
C SER A 377 -0.78 -1.11 14.03
N TYR A 378 -0.47 -2.08 13.14
CA TYR A 378 0.31 -1.85 11.93
C TYR A 378 -0.44 -0.93 10.96
N ALA A 379 -1.70 -1.27 10.66
CA ALA A 379 -2.53 -0.50 9.74
C ALA A 379 -2.69 0.95 10.23
N ASP A 380 -2.98 1.14 11.53
CA ASP A 380 -3.08 2.45 12.15
C ASP A 380 -1.76 3.23 12.00
N ARG A 381 -0.63 2.59 12.30
CA ARG A 381 0.69 3.23 12.22
C ARG A 381 1.10 3.59 10.80
N VAL A 382 0.88 2.71 9.83
CA VAL A 382 1.14 2.99 8.41
C VAL A 382 0.23 4.10 7.90
N CYS A 383 -1.06 4.06 8.24
CA CYS A 383 -2.02 5.07 7.84
C CYS A 383 -1.68 6.46 8.41
N LYS A 384 -1.22 6.54 9.67
CA LYS A 384 -0.65 7.77 10.25
C LYS A 384 0.58 8.30 9.48
N GLN A 385 1.39 7.42 8.89
CA GLN A 385 2.50 7.85 8.03
C GLN A 385 2.04 8.30 6.65
N PHE A 386 0.94 7.75 6.12
CA PHE A 386 0.31 8.29 4.92
C PHE A 386 -0.28 9.69 5.15
N ALA A 387 -0.86 9.95 6.34
CA ALA A 387 -1.27 11.30 6.73
C ALA A 387 -0.10 12.30 6.69
N GLN A 388 1.07 11.89 7.17
CA GLN A 388 2.29 12.70 7.14
C GLN A 388 2.75 13.00 5.69
N LEU A 389 2.67 12.03 4.78
CA LEU A 389 2.93 12.27 3.35
C LEU A 389 1.94 13.29 2.77
N GLY A 390 0.65 13.12 3.04
CA GLY A 390 -0.40 14.05 2.63
C GLY A 390 -0.13 15.47 3.14
N ALA A 391 0.31 15.61 4.38
CA ALA A 391 0.58 16.90 5.02
C ALA A 391 1.77 17.62 4.37
N ARG A 392 2.70 16.87 3.77
CA ARG A 392 3.82 17.37 2.96
C ARG A 392 3.44 17.69 1.51
N GLY A 393 2.16 17.57 1.14
CA GLY A 393 1.68 17.87 -0.21
C GLY A 393 1.89 16.75 -1.22
N ILE A 394 1.95 15.51 -0.77
CA ILE A 394 2.08 14.32 -1.64
C ILE A 394 0.71 13.69 -1.86
N SER A 395 0.36 13.43 -3.12
CA SER A 395 -0.81 12.62 -3.48
C SER A 395 -0.44 11.14 -3.51
N LEU A 396 -0.92 10.36 -2.54
CA LEU A 396 -0.76 8.90 -2.50
C LEU A 396 -2.03 8.23 -3.03
N LEU A 397 -1.92 7.57 -4.19
CA LEU A 397 -3.00 6.82 -4.81
C LEU A 397 -2.73 5.33 -4.69
N VAL A 398 -3.77 4.56 -4.40
CA VAL A 398 -3.68 3.11 -4.21
C VAL A 398 -4.76 2.39 -5.03
N SER A 399 -4.44 1.22 -5.59
CA SER A 399 -5.43 0.37 -6.28
C SER A 399 -6.47 -0.15 -5.29
N SER A 400 -7.76 -0.19 -5.66
CA SER A 400 -8.83 -0.60 -4.74
C SER A 400 -8.96 -2.11 -4.55
N GLY A 401 -8.28 -2.92 -5.38
CA GLY A 401 -8.32 -4.37 -5.37
C GLY A 401 -9.11 -4.96 -6.55
N ASP A 402 -8.94 -6.26 -6.80
CA ASP A 402 -9.57 -6.95 -7.95
C ASP A 402 -10.59 -8.03 -7.58
N GLY A 403 -10.86 -8.18 -6.29
CA GLY A 403 -11.76 -9.18 -5.72
C GLY A 403 -13.20 -8.68 -5.46
N GLY A 404 -13.58 -7.48 -5.89
CA GLY A 404 -14.86 -6.87 -5.52
C GLY A 404 -14.96 -6.68 -4.01
N LEU A 405 -15.92 -7.36 -3.37
CA LEU A 405 -16.19 -7.29 -1.92
C LEU A 405 -15.34 -8.25 -1.07
N GLY A 406 -14.35 -8.92 -1.66
CA GLY A 406 -13.44 -9.85 -0.97
C GLY A 406 -13.16 -11.16 -1.71
N GLY A 407 -13.81 -11.42 -2.84
CA GLY A 407 -13.59 -12.62 -3.65
C GLY A 407 -14.77 -12.97 -4.56
N GLU A 408 -14.64 -14.05 -5.32
CA GLU A 408 -15.68 -14.54 -6.25
C GLU A 408 -16.95 -15.00 -5.50
N ASP A 409 -16.77 -15.89 -4.52
CA ASP A 409 -17.85 -16.55 -3.79
C ASP A 409 -17.78 -16.30 -2.28
N SER A 410 -18.78 -16.79 -1.54
CA SER A 410 -18.89 -16.57 -0.10
C SER A 410 -17.82 -17.32 0.72
N SER A 411 -17.06 -18.24 0.13
CA SER A 411 -15.97 -18.95 0.83
C SER A 411 -14.77 -18.06 1.08
N GLY A 412 -14.55 -17.05 0.23
CA GLY A 412 -13.54 -16.00 0.43
C GLY A 412 -13.95 -14.92 1.42
N CYS A 413 -15.25 -14.81 1.72
CA CYS A 413 -15.82 -13.66 2.41
C CYS A 413 -16.26 -14.03 3.83
N LEU A 414 -15.27 -14.32 4.68
CA LEU A 414 -15.45 -14.79 6.05
C LEU A 414 -14.48 -14.10 7.03
N THR A 415 -14.92 -13.90 8.27
CA THR A 415 -14.07 -13.38 9.34
C THR A 415 -12.91 -14.35 9.65
N ASN A 416 -11.76 -13.77 10.01
CA ASN A 416 -10.60 -14.48 10.56
C ASN A 416 -10.51 -14.41 12.10
N ASP A 417 -11.59 -14.01 12.78
CA ASP A 417 -11.67 -13.88 14.24
C ASP A 417 -11.91 -15.21 14.99
N GLY A 418 -11.72 -16.34 14.30
CA GLY A 418 -12.01 -17.69 14.79
C GLY A 418 -13.50 -18.10 14.73
N LYS A 419 -14.41 -17.20 14.33
CA LYS A 419 -15.86 -17.51 14.24
C LYS A 419 -16.32 -17.90 12.86
N ASN A 420 -15.56 -17.58 11.81
CA ASN A 420 -15.90 -17.84 10.42
C ASN A 420 -17.26 -17.27 9.99
N THR A 421 -17.58 -16.06 10.42
CA THR A 421 -18.85 -15.39 10.08
C THR A 421 -18.77 -14.81 8.67
N THR A 422 -19.80 -14.98 7.85
CA THR A 422 -19.86 -14.35 6.51
C THR A 422 -19.90 -12.84 6.62
N THR A 423 -19.00 -12.16 5.90
CA THR A 423 -18.84 -10.70 5.88
C THR A 423 -18.09 -10.29 4.61
N PHE A 424 -18.23 -9.04 4.16
CA PHE A 424 -17.37 -8.48 3.14
C PHE A 424 -15.98 -8.17 3.71
N ILE A 425 -14.96 -8.29 2.85
CA ILE A 425 -13.54 -8.17 3.20
C ILE A 425 -13.00 -6.89 2.55
N PRO A 426 -12.99 -5.75 3.26
CA PRO A 426 -12.28 -4.58 2.78
C PRO A 426 -10.77 -4.85 2.71
N SER A 427 -10.07 -4.10 1.87
CA SER A 427 -8.63 -4.21 1.64
C SER A 427 -7.87 -3.02 2.24
N PHE A 428 -6.64 -3.24 2.66
CA PHE A 428 -5.68 -2.24 3.09
C PHE A 428 -4.52 -2.19 2.06
N PRO A 429 -4.00 -1.01 1.66
CA PRO A 429 -4.29 0.33 2.16
C PRO A 429 -5.54 1.07 1.65
N PRO A 430 -6.37 0.60 0.69
CA PRO A 430 -7.55 1.35 0.26
C PRO A 430 -8.47 1.79 1.40
N SER A 431 -8.59 1.00 2.46
CA SER A 431 -9.38 1.33 3.63
C SER A 431 -8.82 2.48 4.50
N CYS A 432 -7.55 2.87 4.34
CA CYS A 432 -6.96 4.01 5.04
C CYS A 432 -7.61 5.33 4.56
N PRO A 433 -8.04 6.24 5.46
CA PRO A 433 -8.63 7.53 5.06
C PRO A 433 -7.64 8.52 4.44
N TYR A 434 -6.32 8.31 4.55
CA TYR A 434 -5.31 9.26 4.07
C TYR A 434 -4.73 8.94 2.68
N VAL A 435 -5.40 8.04 1.93
CA VAL A 435 -5.05 7.69 0.55
C VAL A 435 -6.24 7.88 -0.37
N THR A 436 -5.97 8.09 -1.65
CA THR A 436 -7.01 8.10 -2.69
C THR A 436 -7.06 6.72 -3.34
N ALA A 437 -8.12 5.97 -3.07
CA ALA A 437 -8.34 4.64 -3.62
C ALA A 437 -8.93 4.74 -5.05
N VAL A 438 -8.33 3.98 -5.98
CA VAL A 438 -8.67 4.00 -7.41
C VAL A 438 -9.28 2.67 -7.83
N GLY A 439 -10.55 2.69 -8.22
CA GLY A 439 -11.26 1.56 -8.81
C GLY A 439 -11.11 1.47 -10.33
N ALA A 440 -11.73 0.46 -10.90
CA ALA A 440 -11.63 0.15 -12.31
C ALA A 440 -12.96 0.34 -13.07
N THR A 441 -12.85 0.86 -14.29
CA THR A 441 -13.89 0.86 -15.32
C THR A 441 -13.44 0.07 -16.55
N GLN A 442 -14.38 -0.16 -17.46
CA GLN A 442 -14.16 -0.77 -18.77
C GLN A 442 -15.09 -0.11 -19.81
N GLU A 443 -14.94 -0.51 -21.07
CA GLU A 443 -15.67 0.07 -22.22
C GLU A 443 -15.33 1.57 -22.41
N PHE A 444 -16.07 2.29 -23.24
CA PHE A 444 -15.68 3.66 -23.63
C PHE A 444 -16.86 4.64 -23.76
N GLU A 445 -18.01 4.16 -24.25
CA GLU A 445 -19.15 5.03 -24.57
C GLU A 445 -20.50 4.32 -24.31
N PRO A 446 -21.01 4.33 -23.06
CA PRO A 446 -20.35 4.85 -21.86
C PRO A 446 -19.30 3.89 -21.29
N GLU A 447 -18.43 4.39 -20.42
CA GLU A 447 -17.68 3.53 -19.49
C GLU A 447 -18.63 2.90 -18.47
N VAL A 448 -18.31 1.69 -18.02
CA VAL A 448 -19.08 0.93 -17.02
C VAL A 448 -18.15 0.39 -15.94
N ALA A 449 -18.71 0.04 -14.77
CA ALA A 449 -17.93 -0.59 -13.70
C ALA A 449 -17.30 -1.90 -14.20
N ALA A 450 -16.02 -2.07 -13.88
CA ALA A 450 -15.22 -3.19 -14.36
C ALA A 450 -15.61 -4.51 -13.68
N PHE A 451 -15.99 -5.50 -14.49
CA PHE A 451 -16.36 -6.82 -14.01
C PHE A 451 -16.19 -7.90 -15.07
N ARG A 452 -15.77 -9.07 -14.62
CA ARG A 452 -15.69 -10.29 -15.41
C ARG A 452 -16.15 -11.49 -14.59
N ALA A 453 -17.15 -12.19 -15.09
CA ALA A 453 -17.56 -13.46 -14.52
C ALA A 453 -16.48 -14.55 -14.78
N PRO A 454 -16.26 -15.46 -13.82
CA PRO A 454 -15.45 -16.65 -14.03
C PRO A 454 -16.11 -17.54 -15.09
N GLY A 455 -15.29 -18.28 -15.83
CA GLY A 455 -15.78 -19.38 -16.65
C GLY A 455 -15.40 -19.30 -18.13
N LEU A 456 -16.06 -20.14 -18.91
CA LEU A 456 -15.73 -20.35 -20.32
C LEU A 456 -16.17 -19.13 -21.14
N GLY A 457 -15.20 -18.44 -21.73
CA GLY A 457 -15.45 -17.34 -22.65
C GLY A 457 -16.00 -17.84 -23.99
N PRO A 458 -16.46 -16.94 -24.88
CA PRO A 458 -16.90 -17.26 -26.24
C PRO A 458 -15.80 -17.89 -27.11
N ASP A 459 -14.55 -17.78 -26.67
CA ASP A 459 -13.34 -18.40 -27.24
C ASP A 459 -13.11 -19.85 -26.74
N ASN A 460 -14.03 -20.39 -25.95
CA ASN A 460 -13.96 -21.73 -25.37
C ASN A 460 -12.75 -21.94 -24.43
N LYS A 461 -12.25 -20.86 -23.79
CA LYS A 461 -11.22 -20.90 -22.74
C LYS A 461 -11.80 -20.44 -21.40
N THR A 462 -11.30 -21.00 -20.30
CA THR A 462 -11.67 -20.54 -18.95
C THR A 462 -10.95 -19.25 -18.63
N HIS A 463 -11.69 -18.24 -18.20
CA HIS A 463 -11.15 -16.97 -17.75
C HIS A 463 -11.40 -16.78 -16.26
N GLY A 464 -10.50 -16.04 -15.62
CA GLY A 464 -10.59 -15.71 -14.20
C GLY A 464 -11.71 -14.72 -13.89
N PHE A 465 -12.21 -14.79 -12.65
CA PHE A 465 -13.07 -13.79 -12.03
C PHE A 465 -12.34 -12.44 -11.89
N TYR A 466 -13.08 -11.35 -12.05
CA TYR A 466 -12.65 -10.00 -11.75
C TYR A 466 -13.82 -9.15 -11.28
N ALA A 467 -13.62 -8.34 -10.25
CA ALA A 467 -14.51 -7.24 -9.91
C ALA A 467 -13.71 -6.07 -9.33
N SER A 468 -14.00 -4.84 -9.77
CA SER A 468 -13.39 -3.64 -9.18
C SER A 468 -13.59 -3.64 -7.66
N GLY A 469 -12.48 -3.49 -6.92
CA GLY A 469 -12.46 -3.59 -5.47
C GLY A 469 -13.34 -2.55 -4.81
N SER A 470 -14.07 -2.99 -3.79
CA SER A 470 -15.13 -2.24 -3.12
C SER A 470 -15.10 -2.55 -1.63
N GLY A 471 -15.28 -1.54 -0.78
CA GLY A 471 -15.34 -1.84 0.64
C GLY A 471 -15.78 -0.71 1.55
N PHE A 472 -16.10 -1.13 2.77
CA PHE A 472 -16.28 -0.29 3.95
C PHE A 472 -15.35 -0.84 5.03
N SER A 473 -14.41 -0.02 5.48
CA SER A 473 -13.39 -0.42 6.46
C SER A 473 -14.03 -0.92 7.77
N ASN A 474 -13.45 -1.97 8.34
CA ASN A 474 -13.73 -2.42 9.70
C ASN A 474 -12.77 -1.79 10.73
N TYR A 475 -11.67 -1.15 10.29
CA TYR A 475 -10.66 -0.56 11.16
C TYR A 475 -10.78 0.96 11.33
N PHE A 476 -11.12 1.66 10.25
CA PHE A 476 -11.09 3.11 10.16
C PHE A 476 -12.50 3.66 10.00
N ASP A 477 -12.85 4.59 10.88
CA ASP A 477 -14.11 5.32 10.79
C ASP A 477 -14.19 6.13 9.50
N ARG A 478 -15.42 6.42 9.08
CA ARG A 478 -15.69 7.25 7.92
C ARG A 478 -15.11 8.65 8.16
N PRO A 479 -14.21 9.13 7.29
CA PRO A 479 -13.66 10.47 7.41
C PRO A 479 -14.72 11.53 7.06
N SER A 480 -14.61 12.70 7.67
CA SER A 480 -15.61 13.78 7.55
C SER A 480 -15.84 14.26 6.11
N TYR A 481 -14.82 14.16 5.24
CA TYR A 481 -14.96 14.49 3.83
C TYR A 481 -15.94 13.56 3.08
N GLN A 482 -16.28 12.39 3.63
CA GLN A 482 -17.25 11.44 3.07
C GLN A 482 -18.69 11.61 3.59
N ASP A 483 -18.90 12.40 4.64
CA ASP A 483 -20.21 12.53 5.29
C ASP A 483 -21.28 13.14 4.37
N GLY A 484 -20.87 13.91 3.36
CA GLY A 484 -21.77 14.47 2.37
C GLY A 484 -22.35 13.47 1.36
N VAL A 485 -21.76 12.28 1.21
CA VAL A 485 -22.12 11.33 0.13
C VAL A 485 -22.41 9.91 0.61
N VAL A 486 -21.60 9.35 1.51
CA VAL A 486 -21.71 7.93 1.91
C VAL A 486 -23.02 7.62 2.66
N PRO A 487 -23.50 8.46 3.61
CA PRO A 487 -24.76 8.19 4.30
C PRO A 487 -25.97 8.15 3.35
N ALA A 488 -25.96 8.99 2.31
CA ALA A 488 -27.02 9.00 1.30
C ALA A 488 -27.02 7.70 0.48
N TYR A 489 -25.84 7.21 0.09
CA TYR A 489 -25.69 5.93 -0.59
C TYR A 489 -26.20 4.77 0.29
N ILE A 490 -25.75 4.68 1.54
CA ILE A 490 -26.19 3.63 2.49
C ILE A 490 -27.70 3.68 2.70
N SER A 491 -28.29 4.87 2.82
CA SER A 491 -29.74 5.01 2.94
C SER A 491 -30.48 4.51 1.70
N ALA A 492 -29.93 4.74 0.50
CA ALA A 492 -30.52 4.29 -0.76
C ALA A 492 -30.46 2.77 -0.94
N LEU A 493 -29.53 2.07 -0.28
CA LEU A 493 -29.47 0.60 -0.26
C LEU A 493 -30.69 -0.05 0.38
N GLY A 494 -31.46 0.66 1.22
CA GLY A 494 -32.69 0.13 1.81
C GLY A 494 -32.50 -1.13 2.67
N GLY A 495 -31.33 -1.30 3.28
CA GLY A 495 -30.97 -2.49 4.08
C GLY A 495 -30.33 -3.63 3.28
N LEU A 496 -29.99 -3.41 2.00
CA LEU A 496 -29.21 -4.38 1.23
C LEU A 496 -27.88 -4.68 1.93
N TYR A 497 -27.60 -5.98 2.11
CA TYR A 497 -26.41 -6.51 2.80
C TYR A 497 -26.22 -6.06 4.25
N GLU A 498 -27.32 -5.77 4.96
CA GLU A 498 -27.31 -5.49 6.40
C GLU A 498 -26.48 -6.54 7.18
N GLY A 499 -25.52 -6.08 7.97
CA GLY A 499 -24.66 -6.96 8.78
C GLY A 499 -23.45 -7.55 8.04
N LEU A 500 -23.29 -7.32 6.73
CA LEU A 500 -22.12 -7.79 5.97
C LEU A 500 -21.03 -6.73 5.77
N TYR A 501 -21.29 -5.46 6.14
CA TYR A 501 -20.33 -4.36 6.02
C TYR A 501 -20.49 -3.33 7.15
N ASN A 502 -19.42 -2.62 7.46
CA ASN A 502 -19.43 -1.55 8.46
C ASN A 502 -19.92 -0.22 7.87
N LYS A 503 -21.19 0.12 8.10
CA LYS A 503 -21.81 1.39 7.64
C LYS A 503 -21.11 2.67 8.12
N ASN A 504 -20.32 2.58 9.18
CA ASN A 504 -19.62 3.73 9.75
C ASN A 504 -18.16 3.79 9.31
N GLY A 505 -17.67 2.82 8.54
CA GLY A 505 -16.27 2.79 8.10
C GLY A 505 -15.98 3.69 6.91
N ARG A 506 -14.69 4.02 6.71
CA ARG A 506 -14.17 4.60 5.47
C ARG A 506 -14.62 3.73 4.30
N SER A 507 -15.29 4.33 3.32
CA SER A 507 -15.77 3.60 2.13
C SER A 507 -14.96 3.94 0.90
N TYR A 508 -14.71 2.97 0.02
CA TYR A 508 -13.83 3.13 -1.15
C TYR A 508 -14.37 2.34 -2.36
N PRO A 509 -13.96 2.67 -3.61
CA PRO A 509 -12.94 3.64 -3.99
C PRO A 509 -13.40 5.10 -3.92
N ASP A 510 -12.47 6.03 -4.08
CA ASP A 510 -12.74 7.47 -4.15
C ASP A 510 -13.03 7.92 -5.58
N ILE A 511 -12.34 7.32 -6.56
CA ILE A 511 -12.44 7.57 -8.01
C ILE A 511 -12.13 6.26 -8.76
N ALA A 512 -12.29 6.26 -10.09
CA ALA A 512 -11.95 5.12 -10.93
C ALA A 512 -11.29 5.54 -12.25
N ALA A 513 -10.75 4.58 -12.98
CA ALA A 513 -10.34 4.72 -14.38
C ALA A 513 -10.38 3.35 -15.07
N GLN A 514 -10.31 3.33 -16.40
CA GLN A 514 -10.05 2.14 -17.21
C GLN A 514 -9.07 1.22 -16.51
N GLY A 515 -9.49 -0.03 -16.31
CA GLY A 515 -8.68 -1.06 -15.68
C GLY A 515 -8.63 -2.36 -16.48
N LEU A 516 -9.35 -2.51 -17.60
CA LEU A 516 -9.35 -3.76 -18.37
C LEU A 516 -8.64 -3.64 -19.72
N TYR A 517 -7.94 -4.73 -20.07
CA TYR A 517 -7.35 -4.98 -21.38
C TYR A 517 -6.31 -3.97 -21.87
N PHE A 518 -5.53 -3.39 -20.96
CA PHE A 518 -4.40 -2.53 -21.25
C PHE A 518 -3.43 -3.25 -22.19
N ALA A 519 -2.96 -2.54 -23.21
CA ALA A 519 -1.82 -2.98 -23.99
C ALA A 519 -0.63 -3.19 -23.04
N PHE A 520 0.02 -4.33 -23.15
CA PHE A 520 1.06 -4.72 -22.22
C PHE A 520 2.19 -5.47 -22.93
N TRP A 521 3.43 -5.13 -22.60
CA TRP A 521 4.60 -5.80 -23.14
C TRP A 521 5.30 -6.61 -22.06
N TRP A 522 5.56 -7.89 -22.31
CA TRP A 522 6.30 -8.74 -21.38
C TRP A 522 7.03 -9.84 -22.15
N ASN A 523 8.28 -10.09 -21.75
CA ASN A 523 9.15 -11.08 -22.38
C ASN A 523 9.31 -10.86 -23.90
N GLY A 524 9.47 -9.61 -24.33
CA GLY A 524 9.58 -9.25 -25.74
C GLY A 524 8.29 -9.44 -26.55
N THR A 525 7.17 -9.76 -25.90
CA THR A 525 5.88 -10.02 -26.56
C THR A 525 4.80 -9.05 -26.10
N GLU A 526 3.93 -8.69 -27.02
CA GLU A 526 2.76 -7.89 -26.74
C GLU A 526 1.56 -8.76 -26.36
N SER A 527 0.82 -8.32 -25.36
CA SER A 527 -0.39 -8.97 -24.83
C SER A 527 -1.33 -7.93 -24.22
N SER A 528 -2.33 -8.40 -23.46
CA SER A 528 -3.22 -7.53 -22.69
C SER A 528 -3.25 -7.91 -21.23
N ILE A 529 -3.30 -6.90 -20.37
CA ILE A 529 -3.35 -7.02 -18.91
C ILE A 529 -4.53 -6.16 -18.39
N SER A 530 -5.17 -6.58 -17.33
CA SER A 530 -6.30 -5.89 -16.68
C SER A 530 -6.01 -5.74 -15.21
N GLY A 531 -6.75 -4.98 -14.41
CA GLY A 531 -6.42 -4.75 -13.00
C GLY A 531 -6.78 -3.35 -12.51
N THR A 532 -7.11 -3.21 -11.23
CA THR A 532 -7.05 -1.89 -10.57
C THR A 532 -5.60 -1.39 -10.52
N SER A 533 -4.61 -2.29 -10.57
CA SER A 533 -3.21 -2.01 -10.86
C SER A 533 -2.95 -1.31 -12.19
N ALA A 534 -3.86 -1.38 -13.16
CA ALA A 534 -3.75 -0.61 -14.40
C ALA A 534 -4.37 0.79 -14.24
N SER A 535 -5.50 0.88 -13.53
CA SER A 535 -6.24 2.12 -13.31
C SER A 535 -5.53 3.11 -12.38
N CYS A 536 -4.80 2.62 -11.37
CA CYS A 536 -4.09 3.43 -10.38
C CYS A 536 -2.92 4.24 -10.98
N PRO A 537 -1.93 3.64 -11.69
CA PRO A 537 -0.86 4.40 -12.34
C PRO A 537 -1.38 5.33 -13.44
N LEU A 538 -2.46 4.94 -14.13
CA LEU A 538 -3.11 5.78 -15.14
C LEU A 538 -3.69 7.06 -14.51
N THR A 539 -4.46 6.90 -13.43
CA THR A 539 -5.04 8.04 -12.70
C THR A 539 -3.97 8.89 -12.05
N SER A 540 -2.97 8.27 -11.42
CA SER A 540 -1.81 8.95 -10.83
C SER A 540 -1.08 9.83 -11.85
N SER A 541 -0.93 9.32 -13.08
CA SER A 541 -0.34 10.06 -14.18
C SER A 541 -1.15 11.32 -14.55
N ILE A 542 -2.47 11.21 -14.61
CA ILE A 542 -3.37 12.35 -14.90
C ILE A 542 -3.30 13.40 -13.79
N ILE A 543 -3.34 12.98 -12.52
CA ILE A 543 -3.18 13.88 -11.37
C ILE A 543 -1.81 14.57 -11.40
N SER A 544 -0.76 13.84 -11.78
CA SER A 544 0.56 14.42 -11.92
C SER A 544 0.61 15.50 -13.02
N LEU A 545 -0.06 15.30 -14.15
CA LEU A 545 -0.19 16.34 -15.18
C LEU A 545 -0.98 17.57 -14.69
N VAL A 546 -1.92 17.40 -13.75
CA VAL A 546 -2.59 18.54 -13.09
C VAL A 546 -1.59 19.30 -12.22
N ASN A 547 -0.76 18.61 -11.44
CA ASN A 547 0.32 19.24 -10.65
C ASN A 547 1.32 19.99 -11.54
N ASP A 548 1.69 19.46 -12.71
CA ASP A 548 2.54 20.18 -13.68
C ASP A 548 1.90 21.52 -14.11
N ASP A 549 0.60 21.57 -14.40
CA ASP A 549 -0.08 22.83 -14.71
C ASP A 549 -0.09 23.80 -13.53
N LEU A 550 -0.36 23.32 -12.31
CA LEU A 550 -0.37 24.15 -11.10
C LEU A 550 1.01 24.75 -10.82
N ILE A 551 2.05 23.92 -10.83
CA ILE A 551 3.43 24.33 -10.57
C ILE A 551 3.89 25.34 -11.63
N SER A 552 3.52 25.14 -12.90
CA SER A 552 3.82 26.11 -13.97
C SER A 552 3.22 27.51 -13.76
N ARG A 553 2.22 27.61 -12.87
CA ARG A 553 1.53 28.85 -12.50
C ARG A 553 1.95 29.35 -11.12
N GLY A 554 3.00 28.78 -10.53
CA GLY A 554 3.45 29.12 -9.17
C GLY A 554 2.50 28.67 -8.06
N LYS A 555 1.62 27.68 -8.33
CA LYS A 555 0.75 27.08 -7.32
C LYS A 555 1.37 25.80 -6.75
N PRO A 556 1.07 25.46 -5.48
CA PRO A 556 1.48 24.19 -4.89
C PRO A 556 0.79 23.00 -5.60
N PRO A 557 1.35 21.78 -5.49
CA PRO A 557 0.66 20.56 -5.91
C PRO A 557 -0.61 20.33 -5.09
N LEU A 558 -1.52 19.50 -5.60
CA LEU A 558 -2.80 19.19 -4.96
C LEU A 558 -2.65 18.57 -3.56
N GLY A 559 -1.61 17.76 -3.33
CA GLY A 559 -1.39 17.06 -2.07
C GLY A 559 -2.43 15.98 -1.79
N PHE A 560 -2.86 15.84 -0.54
CA PHE A 560 -3.90 14.88 -0.18
C PHE A 560 -5.23 15.26 -0.84
N LEU A 561 -5.67 14.43 -1.78
CA LEU A 561 -6.72 14.80 -2.74
C LEU A 561 -8.13 14.77 -2.14
N ASN A 562 -8.39 13.90 -1.17
CA ASN A 562 -9.77 13.53 -0.81
C ASN A 562 -10.62 14.72 -0.33
N PRO A 563 -10.14 15.64 0.55
CA PRO A 563 -10.93 16.80 0.93
C PRO A 563 -11.28 17.71 -0.25
N TRP A 564 -10.34 17.92 -1.19
CA TRP A 564 -10.59 18.66 -2.43
C TRP A 564 -11.57 17.92 -3.36
N LEU A 565 -11.37 16.61 -3.53
CA LEU A 565 -12.16 15.74 -4.39
C LEU A 565 -13.63 15.74 -3.96
N TYR A 566 -13.91 15.41 -2.70
CA TYR A 566 -15.27 15.26 -2.18
C TYR A 566 -16.02 16.59 -2.05
N SER A 567 -15.31 17.73 -2.04
CA SER A 567 -15.94 19.06 -1.97
C SER A 567 -16.21 19.69 -3.34
N LYS A 568 -15.20 19.73 -4.22
CA LYS A 568 -15.31 20.39 -5.54
C LYS A 568 -14.72 19.59 -6.70
N GLY A 569 -13.69 18.80 -6.45
CA GLY A 569 -12.93 18.07 -7.47
C GLY A 569 -13.76 17.02 -8.21
N TYR A 570 -14.77 16.43 -7.56
CA TYR A 570 -15.65 15.43 -8.14
C TYR A 570 -16.33 15.87 -9.45
N LYS A 571 -16.49 17.19 -9.66
CA LYS A 571 -17.06 17.75 -10.90
C LYS A 571 -16.14 17.57 -12.13
N GLY A 572 -14.87 17.24 -11.90
CA GLY A 572 -13.90 16.91 -12.93
C GLY A 572 -13.87 15.43 -13.27
N PHE A 573 -14.85 14.65 -12.82
CA PHE A 573 -14.97 13.21 -13.11
C PHE A 573 -16.28 12.92 -13.83
N THR A 574 -16.24 11.94 -14.73
CA THR A 574 -17.39 11.40 -15.46
C THR A 574 -18.02 10.31 -14.62
N ASP A 575 -19.26 10.55 -14.19
CA ASP A 575 -20.06 9.64 -13.37
C ASP A 575 -20.35 8.31 -14.09
N ILE A 576 -20.15 7.19 -13.41
CA ILE A 576 -20.38 5.84 -13.95
C ILE A 576 -21.74 5.37 -13.46
N LEU A 577 -22.62 5.00 -14.40
CA LEU A 577 -24.05 4.78 -14.11
C LEU A 577 -24.51 3.34 -14.32
N SER A 578 -23.60 2.44 -14.69
CA SER A 578 -23.92 1.05 -14.96
C SER A 578 -22.70 0.15 -14.82
N GLY A 579 -22.94 -1.14 -14.69
CA GLY A 579 -21.93 -2.18 -14.61
C GLY A 579 -22.40 -3.34 -13.74
N ASN A 580 -21.53 -4.31 -13.51
CA ASN A 580 -21.76 -5.44 -12.63
C ASN A 580 -20.64 -5.47 -11.58
N THR A 581 -20.92 -5.97 -10.38
CA THR A 581 -20.00 -6.02 -9.24
C THR A 581 -20.16 -7.30 -8.42
N SER A 582 -20.80 -8.33 -9.01
CA SER A 582 -21.04 -9.62 -8.36
C SER A 582 -19.76 -10.16 -7.75
N SER A 583 -19.78 -10.40 -6.45
CA SER A 583 -18.65 -10.87 -5.65
C SER A 583 -19.18 -11.39 -4.31
N CYS A 584 -18.37 -12.16 -3.58
CA CYS A 584 -18.76 -12.82 -2.33
C CYS A 584 -20.03 -13.69 -2.44
N GLY A 585 -20.34 -14.21 -3.63
CA GLY A 585 -21.60 -14.94 -3.89
C GLY A 585 -22.84 -14.04 -3.86
N THR A 586 -22.67 -12.73 -3.98
CA THR A 586 -23.74 -11.73 -4.02
C THR A 586 -23.79 -11.02 -5.38
N GLY A 587 -24.78 -10.16 -5.59
CA GLY A 587 -24.86 -9.28 -6.77
C GLY A 587 -23.96 -8.03 -6.69
N GLY A 588 -23.21 -7.86 -5.60
CA GLY A 588 -22.40 -6.67 -5.36
C GLY A 588 -23.22 -5.42 -5.03
N PHE A 589 -22.54 -4.36 -4.62
CA PHE A 589 -23.17 -3.06 -4.40
C PHE A 589 -23.62 -2.43 -5.73
N PRO A 590 -24.80 -1.78 -5.77
CA PRO A 590 -25.29 -1.14 -6.99
C PRO A 590 -24.48 0.12 -7.34
N VAL A 591 -24.18 0.29 -8.64
CA VAL A 591 -23.69 1.55 -9.20
C VAL A 591 -24.82 2.59 -9.18
N THR A 592 -24.54 3.81 -8.75
CA THR A 592 -25.58 4.86 -8.61
C THR A 592 -25.06 6.21 -9.07
N LYS A 593 -25.98 7.12 -9.42
CA LYS A 593 -25.60 8.51 -9.74
C LYS A 593 -24.87 9.17 -8.58
N GLY A 594 -23.69 9.74 -8.86
CA GLY A 594 -22.85 10.43 -7.89
C GLY A 594 -21.73 9.53 -7.39
N TRP A 595 -21.48 9.54 -6.09
CA TRP A 595 -20.48 8.64 -5.50
C TRP A 595 -21.12 7.28 -5.19
N ASP A 596 -20.41 6.19 -5.51
CA ASP A 596 -20.71 4.83 -5.08
C ASP A 596 -19.43 4.07 -4.67
N PRO A 597 -19.52 2.98 -3.86
CA PRO A 597 -18.35 2.25 -3.38
C PRO A 597 -17.79 1.29 -4.45
N ILE A 598 -18.04 1.52 -5.74
CA ILE A 598 -17.53 0.69 -6.83
C ILE A 598 -16.59 1.49 -7.72
N THR A 599 -17.02 2.70 -8.08
CA THR A 599 -16.31 3.59 -9.01
C THR A 599 -16.01 4.96 -8.40
N GLY A 600 -16.38 5.19 -7.14
CA GLY A 600 -16.21 6.47 -6.49
C GLY A 600 -16.99 7.55 -7.23
N PHE A 601 -16.35 8.68 -7.53
CA PHE A 601 -16.93 9.72 -8.39
C PHE A 601 -16.79 9.45 -9.91
N GLY A 602 -16.23 8.31 -10.30
CA GLY A 602 -16.05 7.93 -11.70
C GLY A 602 -14.69 8.32 -12.28
N THR A 603 -14.63 8.58 -13.59
CA THR A 603 -13.38 8.61 -14.37
C THR A 603 -12.89 10.02 -14.69
N PRO A 604 -11.57 10.27 -14.73
CA PRO A 604 -11.04 11.64 -14.78
C PRO A 604 -11.31 12.34 -16.12
N ASN A 605 -11.79 13.58 -16.06
CA ASN A 605 -11.88 14.51 -17.18
C ASN A 605 -10.79 15.58 -17.01
N PHE A 606 -9.63 15.38 -17.65
CA PHE A 606 -8.46 16.24 -17.41
C PHE A 606 -8.71 17.74 -17.67
N PRO A 607 -9.36 18.17 -18.77
CA PRO A 607 -9.69 19.58 -18.97
C PRO A 607 -10.49 20.22 -17.82
N GLU A 608 -11.51 19.53 -17.30
CA GLU A 608 -12.29 20.04 -16.15
C GLU A 608 -11.48 19.97 -14.85
N LEU A 609 -10.66 18.94 -14.64
CA LEU A 609 -9.73 18.88 -13.50
C LEU A 609 -8.80 20.09 -13.47
N LEU A 610 -8.19 20.47 -14.60
CA LEU A 610 -7.34 21.66 -14.69
C LEU A 610 -8.10 22.92 -14.29
N LYS A 611 -9.34 23.09 -14.77
CA LYS A 611 -10.17 24.26 -14.46
C LYS A 611 -10.52 24.33 -12.97
N LEU A 612 -10.85 23.20 -12.34
CA LEU A 612 -11.20 23.12 -10.92
C LEU A 612 -9.98 23.28 -10.00
N ALA A 613 -8.83 22.75 -10.40
CA ALA A 613 -7.58 22.81 -9.64
C ALA A 613 -6.97 24.21 -9.62
N ARG A 614 -7.13 24.99 -10.70
CA ARG A 614 -6.57 26.35 -10.82
C ARG A 614 -7.21 27.41 -9.92
N HIS A 615 -8.26 27.09 -9.19
CA HIS A 615 -8.96 28.06 -8.34
C HIS A 615 -8.08 28.56 -7.19
#